data_AF-A0A6P4Z6V0-F1
#
_entry.id   AF-A0A6P4Z6V0-F1
#
_cell.length_a   1.000
_cell.length_b   1.000
_cell.length_c   1.000
_cell.angle_alpha   90.00
_cell.angle_beta   90.00
_cell.angle_gamma   90.00
#
_symmetry.space_group_name_H-M   'P 1'
#
loop_
_entity.id
_entity.type
_entity.pdbx_description
1 polymer ?
#
loop_
_entity_poly.entity_id
_entity_poly.type
_entity_poly.pdbx_seq_one_letter_code
_entity_poly.pdbx_strand_id
1 'polypeptide(L)'
;MTSSREDSMSAEDLRQQLFHTFRERGLLDSLKSQLRNKLITELRSSGRSEQVLRPVDVPEGGTLLHRAANSLVADHLQMCSYDYSLSVFLPECGISRDQLLTTRDLLQLLRVNPQSKVHKSLTGKLAGSSKGFLWQLLCELTSALPQGLPEDIGCQTDAATLPPAASLNDKLRSVDERFSVQREQLAASSALTIEDRMLSYQRKVDERARSQVKQEVAHFKETELVKMRLEEKEKTRRETDAIRRELEQEYRNKSDALLARERNAIERLQKQQEIQDKELHAQRQAILEELETVRGREAQVRREAEVNDRAVQIEQDKMRSLEENVHRREEAVKNIEETYEKRLNNEMMK
;
A
#
# COMPACT_ATOMS: atom_id res chain seq x y z
N MET A 1 -33.24 42.20 -13.26
CA MET A 1 -31.89 42.04 -13.83
C MET A 1 -30.88 42.69 -12.89
N THR A 2 -30.32 41.92 -11.95
CA THR A 2 -29.00 42.18 -11.35
C THR A 2 -28.49 40.84 -10.84
N SER A 3 -27.65 40.22 -11.66
CA SER A 3 -26.91 39.00 -11.41
C SER A 3 -25.94 39.20 -10.25
N SER A 4 -26.15 38.46 -9.16
CA SER A 4 -25.13 38.28 -8.13
C SER A 4 -24.08 37.33 -8.69
N ARG A 5 -22.88 37.87 -8.92
CA ARG A 5 -21.70 37.12 -9.34
C ARG A 5 -21.36 36.08 -8.26
N GLU A 6 -21.53 34.81 -8.60
CA GLU A 6 -20.87 33.72 -7.90
C GLU A 6 -19.37 33.81 -8.24
N ASP A 7 -18.59 34.39 -7.33
CA ASP A 7 -17.13 34.34 -7.39
C ASP A 7 -16.71 32.87 -7.20
N SER A 8 -16.50 32.20 -8.32
CA SER A 8 -15.96 30.85 -8.37
C SER A 8 -14.49 30.90 -7.96
N MET A 9 -14.24 30.74 -6.67
CA MET A 9 -12.90 30.56 -6.11
C MET A 9 -12.18 29.46 -6.90
N SER A 10 -11.01 29.79 -7.48
CA SER A 10 -10.22 28.83 -8.25
C SER A 10 -9.82 27.64 -7.38
N ALA A 11 -9.76 26.45 -7.96
CA ALA A 11 -9.34 25.23 -7.26
C ALA A 11 -7.94 25.35 -6.62
N GLU A 12 -7.10 26.25 -7.14
CA GLU A 12 -5.78 26.54 -6.59
C GLU A 12 -5.84 27.42 -5.33
N ASP A 13 -6.75 28.39 -5.27
CA ASP A 13 -6.93 29.25 -4.09
C ASP A 13 -7.52 28.46 -2.91
N LEU A 14 -8.45 27.54 -3.19
CA LEU A 14 -8.96 26.59 -2.20
C LEU A 14 -7.86 25.67 -1.67
N ARG A 15 -6.96 25.19 -2.53
CA ARG A 15 -5.81 24.37 -2.11
C ARG A 15 -4.84 25.16 -1.24
N GLN A 16 -4.56 26.41 -1.57
CA GLN A 16 -3.67 27.26 -0.79
C GLN A 16 -4.28 27.61 0.58
N GLN A 17 -5.57 27.91 0.65
CA GLN A 17 -6.27 28.14 1.92
C GLN A 17 -6.34 26.87 2.77
N LEU A 18 -6.61 25.70 2.17
CA LEU A 18 -6.58 24.43 2.89
C LEU A 18 -5.18 24.12 3.42
N PHE A 19 -4.14 24.39 2.63
CA PHE A 19 -2.76 24.20 3.07
C PHE A 19 -2.39 25.12 4.24
N HIS A 20 -2.80 26.40 4.19
CA HIS A 20 -2.55 27.35 5.27
C HIS A 20 -3.31 26.98 6.55
N THR A 21 -4.59 26.61 6.43
CA THR A 21 -5.42 26.20 7.57
C THR A 21 -4.95 24.88 8.20
N PHE A 22 -4.47 23.92 7.39
CA PHE A 22 -3.84 22.70 7.91
C PHE A 22 -2.48 22.95 8.56
N ARG A 23 -1.76 24.00 8.13
CA ARG A 23 -0.50 24.44 8.76
C ARG A 23 -0.75 25.08 10.13
N GLU A 24 -1.68 26.01 10.19
CA GLU A 24 -2.01 26.75 11.42
C GLU A 24 -2.64 25.86 12.49
N ARG A 25 -3.39 24.82 12.09
CA ARG A 25 -3.95 23.81 13.01
C ARG A 25 -2.95 22.72 13.44
N GLY A 26 -1.70 22.75 12.99
CA GLY A 26 -0.68 21.74 13.32
C GLY A 26 -0.94 20.35 12.71
N LEU A 27 -1.94 20.24 11.83
CA LEU A 27 -2.32 18.99 11.17
C LEU A 27 -1.32 18.58 10.07
N LEU A 28 -0.54 19.52 9.54
CA LEU A 28 0.52 19.21 8.59
C LEU A 28 1.65 18.39 9.20
N ASP A 29 1.98 18.60 10.48
CA ASP A 29 3.05 17.85 11.12
C ASP A 29 2.58 16.45 11.57
N SER A 30 1.31 16.32 11.96
CA SER A 30 0.70 15.00 12.18
C SER A 30 0.59 14.22 10.86
N LEU A 31 0.22 14.87 9.76
CA LEU A 31 0.15 14.26 8.44
C LEU A 31 1.53 13.88 7.90
N LYS A 32 2.55 14.73 8.10
CA LYS A 32 3.95 14.39 7.78
C LYS A 32 4.44 13.21 8.61
N SER A 33 4.10 13.14 9.89
CA SER A 33 4.43 12.00 10.75
C SER A 33 3.74 10.72 10.28
N GLN A 34 2.45 10.82 9.91
CA GLN A 34 1.69 9.70 9.35
C GLN A 34 2.23 9.26 7.98
N LEU A 35 2.61 10.18 7.11
CA LEU A 35 3.24 9.90 5.82
C LEU A 35 4.62 9.27 5.99
N ARG A 36 5.43 9.75 6.94
CA ARG A 36 6.71 9.13 7.29
C ARG A 36 6.51 7.71 7.82
N ASN A 37 5.55 7.50 8.71
CA ASN A 37 5.23 6.17 9.22
C ASN A 37 4.73 5.24 8.11
N LYS A 38 3.85 5.73 7.21
CA LYS A 38 3.38 4.96 6.05
C LYS A 38 4.51 4.62 5.08
N LEU A 39 5.38 5.58 4.78
CA LEU A 39 6.55 5.37 3.94
C LEU A 39 7.53 4.38 4.58
N ILE A 40 7.76 4.46 5.89
CA ILE A 40 8.59 3.50 6.63
C ILE A 40 7.96 2.11 6.61
N THR A 41 6.64 1.99 6.78
CA THR A 41 5.95 0.68 6.69
C THR A 41 5.95 0.13 5.28
N GLU A 42 5.81 0.97 4.24
CA GLU A 42 5.86 0.56 2.84
C GLU A 42 7.28 0.22 2.39
N LEU A 43 8.30 0.94 2.85
CA LEU A 43 9.71 0.59 2.62
C LEU A 43 10.08 -0.71 3.35
N ARG A 44 9.51 -0.96 4.53
CA ARG A 44 9.64 -2.24 5.26
C ARG A 44 8.91 -3.40 4.58
N SER A 45 7.80 -3.14 3.87
CA SER A 45 7.02 -4.19 3.20
C SER A 45 7.41 -4.42 1.73
N SER A 46 7.90 -3.40 1.04
CA SER A 46 8.23 -3.41 -0.40
C SER A 46 9.73 -3.53 -0.66
N GLY A 47 10.56 -3.16 0.31
CA GLY A 47 12.00 -3.36 0.28
C GLY A 47 12.35 -4.71 0.88
N ARG A 48 12.94 -5.58 0.05
CA ARG A 48 13.75 -6.74 0.41
C ARG A 48 14.96 -6.31 1.28
N SER A 49 14.67 -5.77 2.46
CA SER A 49 15.61 -5.44 3.51
C SER A 49 15.40 -6.45 4.64
N GLU A 50 15.69 -7.70 4.32
CA GLU A 50 16.41 -8.59 5.23
C GLU A 50 17.89 -8.13 5.37
N GLN A 51 18.14 -6.82 5.45
CA GLN A 51 18.93 -6.34 6.56
C GLN A 51 17.91 -6.34 7.72
N VAL A 52 17.57 -7.49 8.29
CA VAL A 52 18.39 -8.02 9.39
C VAL A 52 19.17 -6.84 9.95
N LEU A 53 18.46 -5.99 10.72
CA LEU A 53 18.99 -5.64 12.03
C LEU A 53 19.46 -6.99 12.55
N ARG A 54 20.75 -7.28 12.37
CA ARG A 54 21.36 -8.34 13.13
C ARG A 54 20.93 -7.98 14.54
N PRO A 55 20.29 -8.89 15.29
CA PRO A 55 20.42 -8.79 16.73
C PRO A 55 21.92 -8.65 16.90
N VAL A 56 22.39 -7.47 17.32
CA VAL A 56 23.80 -7.33 17.69
C VAL A 56 24.00 -8.48 18.66
N ASP A 57 24.83 -9.45 18.27
CA ASP A 57 25.04 -10.67 19.04
C ASP A 57 25.26 -10.23 20.48
N VAL A 58 24.23 -10.40 21.32
CA VAL A 58 24.27 -9.92 22.69
C VAL A 58 25.32 -10.81 23.34
N PRO A 59 26.48 -10.29 23.77
CA PRO A 59 27.46 -11.12 24.43
C PRO A 59 26.76 -11.70 25.67
N GLU A 60 26.69 -13.02 25.75
CA GLU A 60 25.88 -13.78 26.74
C GLU A 60 26.27 -13.53 28.21
N GLY A 61 27.16 -12.57 28.50
CA GLY A 61 27.49 -12.07 29.83
C GLY A 61 27.07 -10.62 30.13
N GLY A 62 26.26 -9.98 29.28
CA GLY A 62 26.14 -8.51 29.27
C GLY A 62 24.77 -7.86 29.51
N THR A 63 23.67 -8.56 29.78
CA THR A 63 22.32 -7.95 29.70
C THR A 63 22.11 -6.69 30.56
N LEU A 64 22.62 -6.67 31.79
CA LEU A 64 22.48 -5.53 32.71
C LEU A 64 23.53 -4.43 32.46
N LEU A 65 24.79 -4.81 32.22
CA LEU A 65 25.89 -3.86 31.95
C LEU A 65 25.77 -3.20 30.58
N HIS A 66 25.33 -3.94 29.57
CA HIS A 66 25.03 -3.43 28.23
C HIS A 66 23.82 -2.46 28.28
N ARG A 67 22.76 -2.80 29.03
CA ARG A 67 21.64 -1.89 29.28
C ARG A 67 22.09 -0.65 30.05
N ALA A 68 23.00 -0.79 31.01
CA ALA A 68 23.61 0.33 31.71
C ALA A 68 24.42 1.24 30.78
N ALA A 69 25.25 0.66 29.90
CA ALA A 69 26.02 1.41 28.92
C ALA A 69 25.10 2.19 27.96
N ASN A 70 24.05 1.56 27.44
CA ASN A 70 23.09 2.21 26.56
C ASN A 70 22.27 3.29 27.30
N SER A 71 21.95 3.08 28.58
CA SER A 71 21.29 4.08 29.43
C SER A 71 22.19 5.29 29.70
N LEU A 72 23.49 5.09 29.89
CA LEU A 72 24.49 6.16 30.06
C LEU A 72 24.59 7.05 28.82
N VAL A 73 24.60 6.44 27.64
CA VAL A 73 24.64 7.16 26.36
C VAL A 73 23.32 7.92 26.14
N ALA A 74 22.18 7.27 26.39
CA ALA A 74 20.87 7.91 26.27
C ALA A 74 20.72 9.13 27.18
N ASP A 75 21.14 9.04 28.44
CA ASP A 75 21.13 10.17 29.40
C ASP A 75 22.01 11.32 28.92
N HIS A 76 23.20 11.02 28.38
CA HIS A 76 24.08 12.03 27.81
C HIS A 76 23.48 12.74 26.59
N LEU A 77 22.92 11.98 25.64
CA LEU A 77 22.27 12.54 24.44
C LEU A 77 21.07 13.43 24.82
N GLN A 78 20.32 13.04 25.84
CA GLN A 78 19.18 13.81 26.35
C GLN A 78 19.63 15.12 27.00
N MET A 79 20.66 15.08 27.85
CA MET A 79 21.18 16.28 28.54
C MET A 79 21.90 17.25 27.58
N CYS A 80 22.46 16.74 26.48
CA CYS A 80 23.06 17.56 25.43
C CYS A 80 22.07 18.00 24.34
N SER A 81 20.77 17.74 24.49
CA SER A 81 19.70 18.10 23.54
C SER A 81 19.89 17.56 22.11
N TYR A 82 20.46 16.36 21.97
CA TYR A 82 20.60 15.70 20.67
C TYR A 82 19.34 14.91 20.31
N ASP A 83 18.23 15.63 20.13
CA ASP A 83 16.89 15.06 19.97
C ASP A 83 16.76 14.10 18.78
N TYR A 84 17.41 14.44 17.65
CA TYR A 84 17.41 13.61 16.46
C TYR A 84 18.17 12.29 16.69
N SER A 85 19.39 12.36 17.22
CA SER A 85 20.22 11.18 17.51
C SER A 85 19.57 10.29 18.57
N LEU A 86 18.95 10.87 19.60
CA LEU A 86 18.21 10.13 20.63
C LEU A 86 17.01 9.36 20.02
N SER A 87 16.29 9.98 19.07
CA SER A 87 15.10 9.38 18.44
C SER A 87 15.42 8.17 17.54
N VAL A 88 16.65 8.11 17.02
CA VAL A 88 17.14 6.99 16.20
C VAL A 88 17.82 5.94 17.08
N PHE A 89 18.58 6.37 18.08
CA PHE A 89 19.34 5.50 19.00
C PHE A 89 18.43 4.59 19.86
N LEU A 90 17.32 5.10 20.39
CA LEU A 90 16.43 4.31 21.26
C LEU A 90 15.81 3.09 20.53
N PRO A 91 15.24 3.24 19.32
CA PRO A 91 14.82 2.10 18.49
C PRO A 91 15.96 1.15 18.10
N GLU A 92 17.15 1.69 17.78
CA GLU A 92 18.31 0.89 17.35
C GLU A 92 18.88 0.01 18.47
N CYS A 93 18.90 0.51 19.71
CA CYS A 93 19.35 -0.27 20.87
C CYS A 93 18.27 -1.21 21.44
N GLY A 94 17.04 -1.15 20.92
CA GLY A 94 15.91 -1.95 21.41
C GLY A 94 15.44 -1.57 22.81
N ILE A 95 15.78 -0.37 23.30
CA ILE A 95 15.44 0.10 24.66
C ILE A 95 14.36 1.18 24.57
N SER A 96 13.21 0.94 25.20
CA SER A 96 12.17 1.96 25.34
C SER A 96 12.52 2.98 26.43
N ARG A 97 11.95 4.19 26.39
CA ARG A 97 12.19 5.23 27.41
C ARG A 97 11.89 4.75 28.83
N ASP A 98 10.95 3.83 28.98
CA ASP A 98 10.55 3.25 30.27
C ASP A 98 11.54 2.20 30.81
N GLN A 99 12.50 1.78 30.00
CA GLN A 99 13.53 0.79 30.34
C GLN A 99 14.89 1.42 30.69
N LEU A 100 15.01 2.75 30.70
CA LEU A 100 16.24 3.43 31.07
C LEU A 100 16.52 3.26 32.57
N LEU A 101 17.75 2.87 32.92
CA LEU A 101 18.18 2.77 34.31
C LEU A 101 18.37 4.18 34.90
N THR A 102 17.89 4.38 36.13
CA THR A 102 18.09 5.66 36.80
C THR A 102 19.54 5.81 37.24
N THR A 103 19.97 7.05 37.46
CA THR A 103 21.34 7.37 37.93
C THR A 103 21.70 6.67 39.24
N ARG A 104 20.70 6.37 40.09
CA ARG A 104 20.86 5.58 41.31
C ARG A 104 21.12 4.10 41.02
N ASP A 105 20.36 3.52 40.08
CA ASP A 105 20.54 2.12 39.65
C ASP A 105 21.91 1.90 39.01
N LEU A 106 22.38 2.87 38.21
CA LEU A 106 23.70 2.85 37.59
C LEU A 106 24.83 2.90 38.63
N LEU A 107 24.71 3.72 39.68
CA LEU A 107 25.69 3.79 40.77
C LEU A 107 25.75 2.50 41.59
N GLN A 108 24.60 1.86 41.82
CA GLN A 108 24.52 0.57 42.51
C GLN A 108 25.15 -0.55 41.68
N LEU A 109 24.93 -0.53 40.35
CA LEU A 109 25.46 -1.49 39.39
C LEU A 109 26.98 -1.38 39.21
N LEU A 110 27.53 -0.15 39.24
CA LEU A 110 28.98 0.10 39.24
C LEU A 110 29.65 -0.17 40.60
N ARG A 111 28.91 -0.66 41.61
CA ARG A 111 29.37 -0.96 42.98
C ARG A 111 30.13 0.20 43.64
N VAL A 112 29.76 1.45 43.32
CA VAL A 112 30.38 2.61 43.95
C VAL A 112 29.86 2.70 45.38
N ASN A 113 30.75 2.50 46.36
CA ASN A 113 30.35 2.48 47.77
C ASN A 113 29.66 3.82 48.15
N PRO A 114 28.45 3.79 48.73
CA PRO A 114 27.71 5.00 49.14
C PRO A 114 28.48 5.93 50.08
N GLN A 115 29.47 5.38 50.82
CA GLN A 115 30.31 6.13 51.74
C GLN A 115 31.59 6.70 51.09
N SER A 116 31.89 6.32 49.85
CA SER A 116 33.07 6.81 49.13
C SER A 116 32.94 8.31 48.76
N LYS A 117 34.08 9.02 48.73
CA LYS A 117 34.15 10.42 48.27
C LYS A 117 33.63 10.57 46.84
N VAL A 118 33.84 9.55 46.00
CA VAL A 118 33.41 9.48 44.59
C VAL A 118 31.87 9.45 44.48
N HIS A 119 31.19 8.64 45.31
CA HIS A 119 29.72 8.59 45.32
C HIS A 119 29.10 9.94 45.71
N LYS A 120 29.65 10.60 46.73
CA LYS A 120 29.18 11.93 47.19
C LYS A 120 29.48 13.04 46.17
N SER A 121 30.61 12.97 45.47
CA SER A 121 30.95 13.92 44.39
C SER A 121 30.00 13.77 43.19
N LEU A 122 29.75 12.52 42.75
CA LEU A 122 28.84 12.23 41.64
C LEU A 122 27.40 12.61 41.97
N THR A 123 26.84 12.19 43.10
CA THR A 123 25.46 12.55 43.48
C THR A 123 25.28 14.05 43.78
N GLY A 124 26.30 14.71 44.34
CA GLY A 124 26.27 16.16 44.63
C GLY A 124 26.31 17.03 43.36
N LYS A 125 27.11 16.64 42.35
CA LYS A 125 27.22 17.38 41.07
C LYS A 125 26.04 17.13 40.13
N LEU A 126 25.32 16.01 40.27
CA LEU A 126 24.11 15.73 39.50
C LEU A 126 22.93 16.65 39.85
N ALA A 127 22.85 17.18 41.07
CA ALA A 127 21.73 18.02 41.51
C ALA A 127 21.75 19.46 40.94
N GLY A 128 22.86 19.90 40.32
CA GLY A 128 23.02 21.29 39.88
C GLY A 128 23.79 21.49 38.57
N SER A 129 24.04 20.44 37.79
CA SER A 129 24.85 20.51 36.56
C SER A 129 24.02 20.16 35.33
N SER A 130 24.15 20.94 34.26
CA SER A 130 23.54 20.71 32.95
C SER A 130 24.16 19.56 32.14
N LYS A 131 25.08 18.79 32.74
CA LYS A 131 25.85 17.74 32.05
C LYS A 131 25.41 16.37 32.55
N GLY A 132 25.10 15.46 31.60
CA GLY A 132 24.66 14.09 31.89
C GLY A 132 25.67 13.25 32.67
N PHE A 133 25.19 12.16 33.26
CA PHE A 133 25.91 11.32 34.22
C PHE A 133 27.24 10.77 33.64
N LEU A 134 27.25 10.38 32.36
CA LEU A 134 28.43 9.85 31.67
C LEU A 134 29.60 10.85 31.68
N TRP A 135 29.32 12.12 31.42
CA TRP A 135 30.34 13.18 31.42
C TRP A 135 30.97 13.35 32.80
N GLN A 136 30.15 13.34 33.84
CA GLN A 136 30.61 13.51 35.22
C GLN A 136 31.46 12.32 35.69
N LEU A 137 31.07 11.10 35.31
CA LEU A 137 31.83 9.89 35.58
C LEU A 137 33.22 9.93 34.94
N LEU A 138 33.31 10.35 33.69
CA LEU A 138 34.60 10.47 32.99
C LEU A 138 35.50 11.52 33.63
N CYS A 139 34.96 12.69 33.99
CA CYS A 139 35.73 13.72 34.69
C CYS A 139 36.33 13.23 36.01
N GLU A 140 35.55 12.48 36.81
CA GLU A 140 36.03 11.92 38.08
C GLU A 140 37.11 10.85 37.86
N LEU A 141 36.97 9.98 36.85
CA LEU A 141 38.00 8.98 36.51
C LEU A 141 39.31 9.64 36.06
N THR A 142 39.25 10.69 35.24
CA THR A 142 40.46 11.46 34.86
C THR A 142 41.09 12.20 36.04
N SER A 143 40.32 12.60 37.04
CA SER A 143 40.88 13.21 38.26
C SER A 143 41.45 12.20 39.26
N ALA A 144 41.05 10.93 39.17
CA ALA A 144 41.47 9.86 40.07
C ALA A 144 42.69 9.05 39.56
N LEU A 145 43.00 9.09 38.26
CA LEU A 145 44.24 8.49 37.74
C LEU A 145 45.45 9.34 38.15
N PRO A 146 46.45 8.77 38.86
CA PRO A 146 47.70 9.47 39.12
C PRO A 146 48.43 9.72 37.80
N GLN A 147 48.73 10.98 37.49
CA GLN A 147 49.66 11.31 36.42
C GLN A 147 51.08 10.88 36.82
N GLY A 148 51.44 9.66 36.44
CA GLY A 148 52.80 9.12 36.43
C GLY A 148 53.42 8.78 37.80
N LEU A 149 53.87 7.54 37.99
CA LEU A 149 55.17 7.19 38.58
C LEU A 149 55.45 5.67 38.39
N PRO A 150 56.73 5.24 38.31
CA PRO A 150 57.16 3.88 37.98
C PRO A 150 57.13 2.95 39.21
N GLU A 151 56.84 1.68 38.99
CA GLU A 151 56.90 0.63 40.01
C GLU A 151 58.36 0.22 40.29
N ASP A 152 58.80 0.37 41.54
CA ASP A 152 60.06 -0.16 42.04
C ASP A 152 59.75 -1.40 42.91
N ILE A 153 60.27 -2.56 42.52
CA ILE A 153 60.06 -3.84 43.22
C ILE A 153 61.42 -4.27 43.80
N GLY A 154 61.61 -4.08 45.11
CA GLY A 154 62.82 -4.50 45.81
C GLY A 154 62.87 -6.01 46.03
N CYS A 155 63.93 -6.66 45.57
CA CYS A 155 64.32 -8.02 45.96
C CYS A 155 65.42 -7.98 47.03
N GLN A 156 65.20 -8.59 48.19
CA GLN A 156 66.19 -8.78 49.25
C GLN A 156 66.72 -10.22 49.21
N THR A 157 68.04 -10.39 49.17
CA THR A 157 68.73 -11.70 49.28
C THR A 157 69.58 -11.67 50.54
N ASP A 158 69.17 -12.38 51.59
CA ASP A 158 70.03 -12.64 52.74
C ASP A 158 70.96 -13.81 52.44
N ALA A 159 72.25 -13.49 52.32
CA ALA A 159 73.35 -14.43 52.21
C ALA A 159 73.79 -14.88 53.60
N ALA A 160 73.44 -16.09 54.02
CA ALA A 160 74.08 -16.73 55.17
C ALA A 160 73.87 -18.25 55.15
N THR A 161 74.87 -19.01 54.68
CA THR A 161 75.50 -20.14 55.41
C THR A 161 76.48 -20.88 54.49
N LEU A 162 77.78 -20.69 54.73
CA LEU A 162 78.80 -21.65 54.28
C LEU A 162 78.69 -22.93 55.13
N PRO A 163 78.62 -24.13 54.54
CA PRO A 163 78.72 -25.37 55.32
C PRO A 163 80.19 -25.69 55.69
N PRO A 164 80.43 -26.40 56.80
CA PRO A 164 81.76 -26.81 57.24
C PRO A 164 82.41 -27.76 56.24
N ALA A 165 83.75 -27.83 56.22
CA ALA A 165 84.56 -28.61 55.31
C ALA A 165 84.00 -30.01 55.00
N ALA A 166 83.31 -30.13 53.87
CA ALA A 166 82.74 -31.38 53.37
C ALA A 166 83.84 -32.42 53.13
N SER A 167 83.65 -33.62 53.66
CA SER A 167 84.52 -34.78 53.43
C SER A 167 84.64 -35.05 51.92
N LEU A 168 85.75 -35.62 51.46
CA LEU A 168 85.96 -35.94 50.04
C LEU A 168 84.80 -36.78 49.47
N ASN A 169 84.22 -37.68 50.29
CA ASN A 169 83.04 -38.46 49.93
C ASN A 169 81.78 -37.61 49.72
N ASP A 170 81.59 -36.55 50.50
CA ASP A 170 80.45 -35.64 50.33
C ASP A 170 80.64 -34.75 49.09
N LYS A 171 81.89 -34.37 48.78
CA LYS A 171 82.21 -33.67 47.52
C LYS A 171 81.95 -34.58 46.31
N LEU A 172 82.37 -35.85 46.36
CA LEU A 172 82.11 -36.82 45.29
C LEU A 172 80.61 -37.09 45.13
N ARG A 173 79.86 -37.27 46.22
CA ARG A 173 78.39 -37.39 46.18
C ARG A 173 77.73 -36.15 45.60
N SER A 174 78.15 -34.94 45.99
CA SER A 174 77.62 -33.70 45.41
C SER A 174 77.91 -33.56 43.93
N VAL A 175 79.03 -34.12 43.45
CA VAL A 175 79.39 -34.15 42.03
C VAL A 175 78.51 -35.16 41.29
N ASP A 176 78.34 -36.38 41.82
CA ASP A 176 77.45 -37.39 41.24
C ASP A 176 75.98 -36.93 41.22
N GLU A 177 75.50 -36.28 42.28
CA GLU A 177 74.17 -35.67 42.33
C GLU A 177 74.03 -34.57 41.28
N ARG A 178 75.03 -33.67 41.15
CA ARG A 178 75.01 -32.63 40.11
C ARG A 178 75.01 -33.21 38.70
N PHE A 179 75.77 -34.26 38.45
CA PHE A 179 75.77 -34.93 37.14
C PHE A 179 74.48 -35.71 36.88
N SER A 180 73.88 -36.34 37.89
CA SER A 180 72.57 -37.00 37.75
C SER A 180 71.50 -35.96 37.40
N VAL A 181 71.46 -34.86 38.14
CA VAL A 181 70.54 -33.75 37.89
C VAL A 181 70.78 -33.14 36.52
N GLN A 182 72.03 -32.91 36.11
CA GLN A 182 72.34 -32.36 34.79
C GLN A 182 71.97 -33.33 33.66
N ARG A 183 72.17 -34.64 33.85
CA ARG A 183 71.77 -35.67 32.89
C ARG A 183 70.24 -35.77 32.77
N GLU A 184 69.54 -35.71 33.89
CA GLU A 184 68.06 -35.68 33.92
C GLU A 184 67.51 -34.41 33.27
N GLN A 185 68.14 -33.25 33.51
CA GLN A 185 67.79 -31.99 32.84
C GLN A 185 68.05 -32.03 31.33
N LEU A 186 69.15 -32.64 30.89
CA LEU A 186 69.44 -32.84 29.47
C LEU A 186 68.47 -33.82 28.82
N ALA A 187 68.11 -34.92 29.51
CA ALA A 187 67.11 -35.87 29.04
C ALA A 187 65.71 -35.23 28.97
N ALA A 188 65.32 -34.48 29.99
CA ALA A 188 64.05 -33.77 30.04
C ALA A 188 63.95 -32.66 28.98
N SER A 189 65.01 -31.87 28.79
CA SER A 189 65.05 -30.84 27.73
C SER A 189 65.03 -31.46 26.33
N SER A 190 65.73 -32.59 26.11
CA SER A 190 65.65 -33.33 24.86
C SER A 190 64.25 -33.92 24.61
N ALA A 191 63.60 -34.46 25.65
CA ALA A 191 62.23 -34.99 25.55
C ALA A 191 61.22 -33.88 25.24
N LEU A 192 61.28 -32.75 25.96
CA LEU A 192 60.46 -31.56 25.70
C LEU A 192 60.63 -31.03 24.27
N THR A 193 61.87 -31.04 23.75
CA THR A 193 62.14 -30.60 22.36
C THR A 193 61.48 -31.53 21.32
N ILE A 194 61.46 -32.84 21.58
CA ILE A 194 60.81 -33.83 20.70
C ILE A 194 59.28 -33.68 20.78
N GLU A 195 58.73 -33.52 21.98
CA GLU A 195 57.30 -33.27 22.22
C GLU A 195 56.84 -31.98 21.54
N ASP A 196 57.59 -30.89 21.67
CA ASP A 196 57.32 -29.62 21.00
C ASP A 196 57.31 -29.79 19.47
N ARG A 197 58.25 -30.59 18.94
CA ARG A 197 58.29 -30.89 17.51
C ARG A 197 57.07 -31.71 17.08
N MET A 198 56.65 -32.72 17.86
CA MET A 198 55.45 -33.50 17.59
C MET A 198 54.19 -32.65 17.61
N LEU A 199 54.03 -31.78 18.62
CA LEU A 199 52.92 -30.83 18.72
C LEU A 199 52.93 -29.85 17.54
N SER A 200 54.10 -29.40 17.09
CA SER A 200 54.21 -28.54 15.91
C SER A 200 53.75 -29.24 14.63
N TYR A 201 54.06 -30.54 14.47
CA TYR A 201 53.59 -31.32 13.33
C TYR A 201 52.09 -31.57 13.39
N GLN A 202 51.55 -31.90 14.57
CA GLN A 202 50.12 -32.06 14.77
C GLN A 202 49.37 -30.76 14.41
N ARG A 203 49.84 -29.61 14.93
CA ARG A 203 49.27 -28.30 14.59
C ARG A 203 49.30 -28.02 13.09
N LYS A 204 50.40 -28.35 12.40
CA LYS A 204 50.52 -28.17 10.94
C LYS A 204 49.55 -29.07 10.16
N VAL A 205 49.34 -30.31 10.61
CA VAL A 205 48.38 -31.22 9.97
C VAL A 205 46.95 -30.71 10.19
N ASP A 206 46.62 -30.32 11.42
CA ASP A 206 45.31 -29.74 11.76
C ASP A 206 45.06 -28.44 10.98
N GLU A 207 46.07 -27.59 10.83
CA GLU A 207 45.99 -26.35 10.07
C GLU A 207 45.75 -26.62 8.58
N ARG A 208 46.45 -27.60 7.99
CA ARG A 208 46.20 -28.03 6.60
C ARG A 208 44.78 -28.56 6.42
N ALA A 209 44.32 -29.44 7.30
CA ALA A 209 42.96 -29.97 7.24
C ALA A 209 41.91 -28.85 7.37
N ARG A 210 42.09 -27.94 8.32
CA ARG A 210 41.24 -26.74 8.48
C ARG A 210 41.27 -25.85 7.24
N SER A 211 42.42 -25.69 6.60
CA SER A 211 42.54 -24.88 5.39
C SER A 211 41.81 -25.50 4.20
N GLN A 212 41.88 -26.82 4.03
CA GLN A 212 41.18 -27.55 2.97
C GLN A 212 39.66 -27.45 3.15
N VAL A 213 39.16 -27.70 4.36
CA VAL A 213 37.72 -27.55 4.66
C VAL A 213 37.26 -26.11 4.42
N LYS A 214 38.05 -25.10 4.82
CA LYS A 214 37.73 -23.70 4.55
C LYS A 214 37.64 -23.40 3.05
N GLN A 215 38.55 -23.97 2.24
CA GLN A 215 38.54 -23.81 0.79
C GLN A 215 37.33 -24.49 0.15
N GLU A 216 36.99 -25.71 0.55
CA GLU A 216 35.81 -26.41 0.05
C GLU A 216 34.52 -25.68 0.40
N VAL A 217 34.40 -25.18 1.63
CA VAL A 217 33.25 -24.36 2.07
C VAL A 217 33.19 -23.05 1.30
N ALA A 218 34.32 -22.40 1.03
CA ALA A 218 34.36 -21.19 0.22
C ALA A 218 33.89 -21.48 -1.22
N HIS A 219 34.40 -22.55 -1.84
CA HIS A 219 34.00 -22.98 -3.17
C HIS A 219 32.50 -23.26 -3.24
N PHE A 220 31.95 -24.06 -2.30
CA PHE A 220 30.51 -24.34 -2.22
C PHE A 220 29.66 -23.08 -2.07
N LYS A 221 30.11 -22.11 -1.25
CA LYS A 221 29.41 -20.83 -1.08
C LYS A 221 29.41 -19.98 -2.35
N GLU A 222 30.49 -20.00 -3.11
CA GLU A 222 30.65 -19.22 -4.34
C GLU A 222 29.91 -19.84 -5.53
N THR A 223 29.87 -21.17 -5.64
CA THR A 223 29.29 -21.87 -6.79
C THR A 223 27.89 -22.39 -6.51
N GLU A 224 27.77 -23.37 -5.62
CA GLU A 224 26.53 -24.13 -5.38
C GLU A 224 25.46 -23.26 -4.74
N LEU A 225 25.82 -22.47 -3.73
CA LEU A 225 24.87 -21.59 -3.06
C LEU A 225 24.39 -20.46 -3.98
N VAL A 226 25.25 -19.93 -4.85
CA VAL A 226 24.84 -18.94 -5.86
C VAL A 226 23.93 -19.57 -6.91
N LYS A 227 24.25 -20.79 -7.36
CA LYS A 227 23.43 -21.55 -8.31
C LYS A 227 22.04 -21.86 -7.75
N MET A 228 21.97 -22.38 -6.53
CA MET A 228 20.70 -22.65 -5.83
C MET A 228 19.85 -21.38 -5.71
N ARG A 229 20.46 -20.25 -5.31
CA ARG A 229 19.74 -18.96 -5.23
C ARG A 229 19.26 -18.46 -6.59
N LEU A 230 20.00 -18.73 -7.66
CA LEU A 230 19.57 -18.35 -9.01
C LEU A 230 18.40 -19.23 -9.47
N GLU A 231 18.49 -20.54 -9.28
CA GLU A 231 17.43 -21.50 -9.62
C GLU A 231 16.13 -21.21 -8.85
N GLU A 232 16.21 -20.90 -7.55
CA GLU A 232 15.06 -20.47 -6.75
C GLU A 232 14.45 -19.17 -7.28
N LYS A 233 15.28 -18.16 -7.57
CA LYS A 233 14.80 -16.91 -8.18
C LYS A 233 14.13 -17.15 -9.52
N GLU A 234 14.72 -17.98 -10.38
CA GLU A 234 14.13 -18.35 -11.66
C GLU A 234 12.80 -19.10 -11.50
N LYS A 235 12.71 -20.02 -10.54
CA LYS A 235 11.48 -20.76 -10.25
C LYS A 235 10.37 -19.81 -9.80
N THR A 236 10.65 -18.94 -8.82
CA THR A 236 9.67 -17.94 -8.37
C THR A 236 9.26 -17.00 -9.50
N ARG A 237 10.20 -16.59 -10.36
CA ARG A 237 9.90 -15.76 -11.53
C ARG A 237 8.98 -16.49 -12.49
N ARG A 238 9.26 -17.76 -12.82
CA ARG A 238 8.43 -18.60 -13.69
C ARG A 238 7.01 -18.77 -13.13
N GLU A 239 6.88 -19.01 -11.82
CA GLU A 239 5.58 -19.11 -11.14
C GLU A 239 4.82 -17.78 -11.20
N THR A 240 5.48 -16.65 -10.92
CA THR A 240 4.84 -15.33 -11.03
C THR A 240 4.40 -15.00 -12.46
N ASP A 241 5.22 -15.35 -13.46
CA ASP A 241 4.90 -15.12 -14.85
C ASP A 241 3.76 -16.06 -15.32
N ALA A 242 3.69 -17.30 -14.80
CA ALA A 242 2.58 -18.21 -15.06
C ALA A 242 1.26 -17.66 -14.51
N ILE A 243 1.23 -17.25 -13.25
CA ILE A 243 0.04 -16.66 -12.60
C ILE A 243 -0.41 -15.40 -13.36
N ARG A 244 0.52 -14.54 -13.79
CA ARG A 244 0.19 -13.36 -14.61
C ARG A 244 -0.47 -13.74 -15.93
N ARG A 245 0.09 -14.72 -16.66
CA ARG A 245 -0.49 -15.19 -17.94
C ARG A 245 -1.88 -15.80 -17.74
N GLU A 246 -2.06 -16.61 -16.70
CA GLU A 246 -3.37 -17.19 -16.36
C GLU A 246 -4.39 -16.09 -16.08
N LEU A 247 -4.03 -15.10 -15.26
CA LEU A 247 -4.89 -13.98 -14.94
C LEU A 247 -5.24 -13.14 -16.19
N GLU A 248 -4.25 -12.82 -17.02
CA GLU A 248 -4.46 -12.13 -18.30
C GLU A 248 -5.40 -12.92 -19.22
N GLN A 249 -5.22 -14.24 -19.31
CA GLN A 249 -6.07 -15.10 -20.13
C GLN A 249 -7.50 -15.14 -19.60
N GLU A 250 -7.69 -15.24 -18.28
CA GLU A 250 -9.02 -15.17 -17.66
C GLU A 250 -9.71 -13.84 -17.94
N TYR A 251 -9.00 -12.72 -17.82
CA TYR A 251 -9.56 -11.40 -18.13
C TYR A 251 -9.92 -11.26 -19.60
N ARG A 252 -9.06 -11.75 -20.52
CA ARG A 252 -9.37 -11.79 -21.96
C ARG A 252 -10.62 -12.62 -22.22
N ASN A 253 -10.70 -13.83 -21.68
CA ASN A 253 -11.87 -14.71 -21.84
C ASN A 253 -13.15 -14.06 -21.30
N LYS A 254 -13.09 -13.40 -20.13
CA LYS A 254 -14.23 -12.66 -19.54
C LYS A 254 -14.65 -11.49 -20.44
N SER A 255 -13.69 -10.72 -20.95
CA SER A 255 -13.94 -9.62 -21.88
C SER A 255 -14.60 -10.12 -23.17
N ASP A 256 -14.06 -11.17 -23.78
CA ASP A 256 -14.59 -11.73 -25.02
C ASP A 256 -16.00 -12.31 -24.84
N ALA A 257 -16.27 -12.95 -23.69
CA ALA A 257 -17.60 -13.45 -23.35
C ALA A 257 -18.62 -12.31 -23.18
N LEU A 258 -18.22 -11.19 -22.57
CA LEU A 258 -19.07 -10.01 -22.43
C LEU A 258 -19.34 -9.34 -23.79
N LEU A 259 -18.30 -9.18 -24.62
CA LEU A 259 -18.43 -8.63 -25.97
C LEU A 259 -19.33 -9.52 -26.85
N ALA A 260 -19.19 -10.84 -26.76
CA ALA A 260 -20.06 -11.78 -27.48
C ALA A 260 -21.52 -11.66 -27.01
N ARG A 261 -21.75 -11.54 -25.69
CA ARG A 261 -23.09 -11.34 -25.13
C ARG A 261 -23.71 -10.01 -25.59
N GLU A 262 -22.93 -8.94 -25.61
CA GLU A 262 -23.36 -7.62 -26.06
C GLU A 262 -23.73 -7.66 -27.56
N ARG A 263 -22.86 -8.22 -28.41
CA ARG A 263 -23.14 -8.42 -29.84
C ARG A 263 -24.42 -9.21 -30.07
N ASN A 264 -24.60 -10.33 -29.36
CA ASN A 264 -25.81 -11.15 -29.46
C ASN A 264 -27.07 -10.41 -28.97
N ALA A 265 -26.96 -9.48 -28.03
CA ALA A 265 -28.07 -8.64 -27.58
C ALA A 265 -28.43 -7.58 -28.64
N ILE A 266 -27.41 -6.91 -29.19
CA ILE A 266 -27.58 -5.90 -30.25
C ILE A 266 -28.20 -6.55 -31.50
N GLU A 267 -27.70 -7.70 -31.95
CA GLU A 267 -28.26 -8.40 -33.11
C GLU A 267 -29.72 -8.80 -32.91
N ARG A 268 -30.10 -9.26 -31.71
CA ARG A 268 -31.50 -9.57 -31.40
C ARG A 268 -32.38 -8.33 -31.42
N LEU A 269 -31.90 -7.23 -30.87
CA LEU A 269 -32.62 -5.96 -30.87
C LEU A 269 -32.80 -5.42 -32.28
N GLN A 270 -31.74 -5.46 -33.11
CA GLN A 270 -31.81 -5.08 -34.52
C GLN A 270 -32.83 -5.92 -35.30
N LYS A 271 -32.79 -7.26 -35.15
CA LYS A 271 -33.78 -8.15 -35.78
C LYS A 271 -35.20 -7.84 -35.35
N GLN A 272 -35.41 -7.57 -34.05
CA GLN A 272 -36.73 -7.22 -33.54
C GLN A 272 -37.21 -5.87 -34.11
N GLN A 273 -36.31 -4.89 -34.21
CA GLN A 273 -36.60 -3.59 -34.80
C GLN A 273 -36.96 -3.72 -36.29
N GLU A 274 -36.21 -4.52 -37.06
CA GLU A 274 -36.52 -4.78 -38.48
C GLU A 274 -37.90 -5.45 -38.66
N ILE A 275 -38.29 -6.35 -37.76
CA ILE A 275 -39.61 -6.99 -37.79
C ILE A 275 -40.70 -5.95 -37.49
N GLN A 276 -40.52 -5.16 -36.44
CA GLN A 276 -41.46 -4.10 -36.06
C GLN A 276 -41.62 -3.05 -37.16
N ASP A 277 -40.53 -2.63 -37.80
CA ASP A 277 -40.58 -1.69 -38.91
C ASP A 277 -41.37 -2.28 -40.10
N LYS A 278 -41.15 -3.55 -40.44
CA LYS A 278 -41.92 -4.24 -41.49
C LYS A 278 -43.40 -4.34 -41.14
N GLU A 279 -43.74 -4.67 -39.90
CA GLU A 279 -45.13 -4.75 -39.43
C GLU A 279 -45.80 -3.37 -39.46
N LEU A 280 -45.13 -2.32 -38.99
CA LEU A 280 -45.64 -0.95 -39.04
C LEU A 280 -45.84 -0.46 -40.47
N HIS A 281 -44.90 -0.77 -41.36
CA HIS A 281 -45.05 -0.48 -42.79
C HIS A 281 -46.29 -1.18 -43.35
N ALA A 282 -46.42 -2.50 -43.13
CA ALA A 282 -47.56 -3.26 -43.61
C ALA A 282 -48.90 -2.74 -43.08
N GLN A 283 -48.96 -2.41 -41.78
CA GLN A 283 -50.15 -1.78 -41.18
C GLN A 283 -50.46 -0.42 -41.83
N ARG A 284 -49.43 0.42 -42.05
CA ARG A 284 -49.60 1.71 -42.74
C ARG A 284 -50.12 1.51 -44.16
N GLN A 285 -49.60 0.54 -44.91
CA GLN A 285 -50.05 0.23 -46.26
C GLN A 285 -51.50 -0.26 -46.27
N ALA A 286 -51.89 -1.14 -45.35
CA ALA A 286 -53.28 -1.60 -45.21
C ALA A 286 -54.24 -0.42 -44.93
N ILE A 287 -53.88 0.49 -44.03
CA ILE A 287 -54.69 1.69 -43.73
C ILE A 287 -54.81 2.60 -44.96
N LEU A 288 -53.75 2.75 -45.75
CA LEU A 288 -53.80 3.56 -46.98
C LEU A 288 -54.73 2.93 -48.02
N GLU A 289 -54.68 1.61 -48.20
CA GLU A 289 -55.60 0.88 -49.07
C GLU A 289 -57.06 1.03 -48.59
N GLU A 290 -57.32 0.87 -47.29
CA GLU A 290 -58.64 1.11 -46.72
C GLU A 290 -59.13 2.55 -46.97
N LEU A 291 -58.28 3.55 -46.78
CA LEU A 291 -58.59 4.96 -47.05
C LEU A 291 -58.96 5.18 -48.52
N GLU A 292 -58.23 4.56 -49.46
CA GLU A 292 -58.53 4.63 -50.89
C GLU A 292 -59.87 3.96 -51.21
N THR A 293 -60.19 2.81 -50.60
CA THR A 293 -61.49 2.16 -50.81
C THR A 293 -62.64 3.02 -50.27
N VAL A 294 -62.47 3.65 -49.11
CA VAL A 294 -63.48 4.55 -48.53
C VAL A 294 -63.68 5.78 -49.40
N ARG A 295 -62.60 6.42 -49.87
CA ARG A 295 -62.67 7.54 -50.82
C ARG A 295 -63.37 7.16 -52.12
N GLY A 296 -63.11 5.95 -52.64
CA GLY A 296 -63.78 5.43 -53.82
C GLY A 296 -65.29 5.28 -53.61
N ARG A 297 -65.70 4.71 -52.47
CA ARG A 297 -67.12 4.58 -52.09
C ARG A 297 -67.78 5.95 -51.87
N GLU A 298 -67.11 6.87 -51.18
CA GLU A 298 -67.61 8.24 -50.96
C GLU A 298 -67.84 8.96 -52.31
N ALA A 299 -66.90 8.84 -53.24
CA ALA A 299 -67.05 9.39 -54.60
C ALA A 299 -68.17 8.72 -55.41
N GLN A 300 -68.47 7.45 -55.18
CA GLN A 300 -69.61 6.77 -55.79
C GLN A 300 -70.95 7.27 -55.20
N VAL A 301 -71.08 7.27 -53.87
CA VAL A 301 -72.28 7.74 -53.18
C VAL A 301 -72.58 9.20 -53.54
N ARG A 302 -71.55 10.05 -53.64
CA ARG A 302 -71.71 11.44 -54.08
C ARG A 302 -72.26 11.54 -55.51
N ARG A 303 -71.76 10.73 -56.45
CA ARG A 303 -72.28 10.68 -57.82
C ARG A 303 -73.73 10.19 -57.87
N GLU A 304 -74.06 9.16 -57.09
CA GLU A 304 -75.43 8.65 -56.98
C GLU A 304 -76.39 9.69 -56.39
N ALA A 305 -75.96 10.42 -55.36
CA ALA A 305 -76.71 11.54 -54.79
C ALA A 305 -76.96 12.65 -55.82
N GLU A 306 -75.92 13.07 -56.56
CA GLU A 306 -76.06 14.08 -57.63
C GLU A 306 -77.03 13.65 -58.74
N VAL A 307 -77.05 12.35 -59.10
CA VAL A 307 -78.01 11.80 -60.08
C VAL A 307 -79.42 11.78 -59.51
N ASN A 308 -79.59 11.35 -58.26
CA ASN A 308 -80.89 11.34 -57.59
C ASN A 308 -81.46 12.75 -57.43
N ASP A 309 -80.64 13.73 -57.04
CA ASP A 309 -81.06 15.13 -56.92
C ASP A 309 -81.57 15.68 -58.26
N ARG A 310 -80.88 15.38 -59.36
CA ARG A 310 -81.34 15.73 -60.72
C ARG A 310 -82.64 15.03 -61.08
N ALA A 311 -82.79 13.75 -60.75
CA ALA A 311 -84.03 13.01 -61.00
C ALA A 311 -85.21 13.62 -60.23
N VAL A 312 -85.00 13.97 -58.95
CA VAL A 312 -86.00 14.65 -58.12
C VAL A 312 -86.37 16.02 -58.70
N GLN A 313 -85.39 16.81 -59.15
CA GLN A 313 -85.67 18.09 -59.80
C GLN A 313 -86.53 17.92 -61.06
N ILE A 314 -86.21 16.94 -61.91
CA ILE A 314 -87.00 16.65 -63.12
C ILE A 314 -88.44 16.26 -62.77
N GLU A 315 -88.64 15.41 -61.76
CA GLU A 315 -89.99 15.03 -61.31
C GLU A 315 -90.75 16.20 -60.68
N GLN A 316 -90.07 17.06 -59.91
CA GLN A 316 -90.66 18.29 -59.38
C GLN A 316 -91.11 19.23 -60.50
N ASP A 317 -90.28 19.43 -61.52
CA ASP A 317 -90.62 20.30 -62.66
C ASP A 317 -91.78 19.72 -63.48
N LYS A 318 -91.85 18.40 -63.65
CA LYS A 318 -93.01 17.72 -64.24
C LYS A 318 -94.27 17.95 -63.42
N MET A 319 -94.22 17.76 -62.10
CA MET A 319 -95.36 18.00 -61.21
C MET A 319 -95.82 19.46 -61.27
N ARG A 320 -94.91 20.44 -61.22
CA ARG A 320 -95.24 21.87 -61.40
C ARG A 320 -95.92 22.12 -62.75
N SER A 321 -95.41 21.54 -63.83
CA SER A 321 -96.03 21.70 -65.16
C SER A 321 -97.45 21.10 -65.22
N LEU A 322 -97.69 19.98 -64.52
CA LEU A 322 -99.00 19.36 -64.42
C LEU A 322 -99.94 20.22 -63.55
N GLU A 323 -99.47 20.72 -62.42
CA GLU A 323 -100.20 21.65 -61.54
C GLU A 323 -100.62 22.92 -62.32
N GLU A 324 -99.69 23.55 -63.05
CA GLU A 324 -100.00 24.69 -63.91
C GLU A 324 -101.04 24.36 -64.98
N ASN A 325 -100.94 23.20 -65.62
CA ASN A 325 -101.91 22.77 -66.63
C ASN A 325 -103.29 22.50 -66.03
N VAL A 326 -103.35 21.91 -64.83
CA VAL A 326 -104.60 21.72 -64.08
C VAL A 326 -105.18 23.07 -63.70
N HIS A 327 -104.37 23.99 -63.18
CA HIS A 327 -104.81 25.32 -62.79
C HIS A 327 -105.39 26.11 -63.99
N ARG A 328 -104.73 26.08 -65.15
CA ARG A 328 -105.27 26.66 -66.40
C ARG A 328 -106.61 26.05 -66.81
N ARG A 329 -106.78 24.73 -66.63
CA ARG A 329 -108.06 24.04 -66.92
C ARG A 329 -109.14 24.45 -65.92
N GLU A 330 -108.82 24.56 -64.64
CA GLU A 330 -109.74 25.04 -63.61
C GLU A 330 -110.18 26.49 -63.88
N GLU A 331 -109.26 27.37 -64.24
CA GLU A 331 -109.57 28.74 -64.65
C GLU A 331 -110.45 28.79 -65.90
N ALA A 332 -110.16 27.96 -66.91
CA ALA A 332 -111.00 27.86 -68.09
C ALA A 332 -112.42 27.37 -67.76
N VAL A 333 -112.55 26.37 -66.88
CA VAL A 333 -113.86 25.89 -66.40
C VAL A 333 -114.59 26.98 -65.61
N LYS A 334 -113.93 27.67 -64.68
CA LYS A 334 -114.51 28.80 -63.93
C LYS A 334 -115.00 29.91 -64.86
N ASN A 335 -114.20 30.28 -65.87
CA ASN A 335 -114.61 31.27 -66.86
C ASN A 335 -115.85 30.82 -67.63
N ILE A 336 -115.90 29.54 -68.02
CA ILE A 336 -117.08 28.95 -68.69
C ILE A 336 -118.29 28.99 -67.75
N GLU A 337 -118.16 28.57 -66.50
CA GLU A 337 -119.21 28.62 -65.47
C GLU A 337 -119.73 30.06 -65.28
N GLU A 338 -118.85 31.04 -65.08
CA GLU A 338 -119.23 32.45 -64.97
C GLU A 338 -119.99 32.95 -66.21
N THR A 339 -119.58 32.54 -67.42
CA THR A 339 -120.29 32.93 -68.64
C THR A 339 -121.68 32.30 -68.71
N TYR A 340 -121.85 31.05 -68.26
CA TYR A 340 -123.15 30.40 -68.16
C TYR A 340 -124.02 31.04 -67.08
N GLU A 341 -123.47 31.37 -65.91
CA GLU A 341 -124.19 32.10 -64.85
C GLU A 341 -124.66 33.48 -65.32
N LYS A 342 -123.78 34.25 -66.01
CA LYS A 342 -124.16 35.53 -66.62
C LYS A 342 -125.29 35.36 -67.65
N ARG A 343 -125.23 34.32 -68.48
CA ARG A 343 -126.33 34.01 -69.42
C ARG A 343 -127.62 33.65 -68.69
N LEU A 344 -127.56 32.80 -67.68
CA LEU A 344 -128.71 32.40 -66.87
C LEU A 344 -129.35 33.61 -66.15
N ASN A 345 -128.54 34.47 -65.52
CA ASN A 345 -129.02 35.71 -64.89
C ASN A 345 -129.67 36.66 -65.90
N ASN A 346 -129.12 36.78 -67.10
CA ASN A 346 -129.71 37.60 -68.16
C ASN A 346 -131.03 37.02 -68.69
N GLU A 347 -131.20 35.69 -68.68
CA GLU A 347 -132.46 35.03 -69.03
C GLU A 347 -133.51 35.14 -67.91
N MET A 348 -133.10 35.14 -66.64
CA MET A 348 -133.97 35.32 -65.47
C MET A 348 -134.44 36.77 -65.24
N MET A 349 -133.77 37.76 -65.85
CA MET A 349 -134.11 39.19 -65.78
C MET A 349 -134.96 39.70 -66.95
N LYS A 350 -135.43 38.80 -67.82
CA LYS A 350 -136.49 39.02 -68.81
C LYS A 350 -137.78 38.41 -68.32
#